data_AF-A0A8H7NDW8-F1
#
_entry.id   AF-A0A8H7NDW8-F1
#
_cell.length_a   1.000
_cell.length_b   1.000
_cell.length_c   1.000
_cell.angle_alpha   90.00
_cell.angle_beta   90.00
_cell.angle_gamma   90.00
#
_symmetry.space_group_name_H-M   'P 1'
#
loop_
_entity.id
_entity.type
_entity.pdbx_description
1 polymer ?
#
loop_
_entity_poly.entity_id
_entity_poly.type
_entity_poly.pdbx_seq_one_letter_code
_entity_poly.pdbx_strand_id
1 'polypeptide(L)'
;MNFLVMPLLFNMPEQEAFCLLVRLMTHYGLRDLFIQDMPGLHMRLYQFERLLEDFEPALYCHLRRRGITSHLYATQWFLTLFAYRFPLQLVLRIYDLIFSEGLSAILRFGLVLMQKNATTLLGLSDMAQLTGYLKDKLFDVYIDKDPSHGSLLENGFFGSSSSSMDKEVYRADQLVTDACEIKITPETLKAYTVEWEEKTRAEKERETELHDLRIGNQQYASQLRKLEERVEACDTEQAALATELVHTKVENQELKDENESLRGQVRELRIVIEKQPIEIEETWNLERDDLMKRNQKVHEENQELEKNLQELEEQLVQTKLQYAELNSQHEALSRKWADLKRQFV
;
A
#
# COMPACT_ATOMS: atom_id res chain seq x y z
N MET A 1 -36.50 -33.06 -5.96
CA MET A 1 -37.67 -33.40 -5.12
C MET A 1 -38.77 -34.09 -5.90
N ASN A 2 -39.32 -33.54 -7.00
CA ASN A 2 -40.41 -34.21 -7.74
C ASN A 2 -40.12 -35.67 -8.14
N PHE A 3 -38.92 -35.96 -8.64
CA PHE A 3 -38.49 -37.33 -8.97
C PHE A 3 -38.45 -38.30 -7.78
N LEU A 4 -38.34 -37.81 -6.55
CA LEU A 4 -38.38 -38.64 -5.35
C LEU A 4 -39.81 -38.93 -4.88
N VAL A 5 -40.71 -37.98 -5.12
CA VAL A 5 -42.09 -38.02 -4.60
C VAL A 5 -43.03 -38.74 -5.57
N MET A 6 -42.82 -38.59 -6.88
CA MET A 6 -43.66 -39.21 -7.91
C MET A 6 -43.77 -40.75 -7.78
N PRO A 7 -42.67 -41.51 -7.60
CA PRO A 7 -42.77 -42.96 -7.39
C PRO A 7 -43.60 -43.34 -6.17
N LEU A 8 -43.57 -42.53 -5.11
CA LEU A 8 -44.36 -42.76 -3.91
C LEU A 8 -45.84 -42.51 -4.19
N LEU A 9 -46.19 -41.33 -4.74
CA LEU A 9 -47.57 -40.95 -5.03
C LEU A 9 -48.27 -41.89 -6.02
N PHE A 10 -47.52 -42.51 -6.93
CA PHE A 10 -48.08 -43.48 -7.87
C PHE A 10 -48.41 -44.83 -7.24
N ASN A 11 -47.87 -45.14 -6.07
CA ASN A 11 -48.04 -46.43 -5.42
C ASN A 11 -48.82 -46.36 -4.09
N MET A 12 -49.04 -45.17 -3.54
CA MET A 12 -49.79 -45.00 -2.28
C MET A 12 -50.53 -43.65 -2.21
N PRO A 13 -51.56 -43.53 -1.36
CA PRO A 13 -52.26 -42.27 -1.11
C PRO A 13 -51.33 -41.15 -0.65
N GLU A 14 -51.72 -39.90 -0.91
CA GLU A 14 -50.92 -38.71 -0.61
C GLU A 14 -50.42 -38.65 0.84
N GLN A 15 -51.27 -38.99 1.81
CA GLN A 15 -50.91 -38.95 3.23
C GLN A 15 -49.80 -39.97 3.55
N GLU A 16 -49.88 -41.17 3.00
CA GLU A 16 -48.89 -42.23 3.19
C GLU A 16 -47.57 -41.88 2.49
N ALA A 17 -47.65 -41.36 1.27
CA ALA A 17 -46.49 -40.90 0.50
C ALA A 17 -45.74 -39.79 1.24
N PHE A 18 -46.45 -38.85 1.85
CA PHE A 18 -45.84 -37.82 2.69
C PHE A 18 -45.15 -38.42 3.92
N CYS A 19 -45.82 -39.33 4.63
CA CYS A 19 -45.23 -39.98 5.81
C CYS A 19 -43.95 -40.75 5.46
N LEU A 20 -43.96 -41.44 4.32
CA LEU A 20 -42.80 -42.20 3.84
C LEU A 20 -41.67 -41.29 3.36
N LEU A 21 -42.00 -40.18 2.69
CA LEU A 21 -41.02 -39.16 2.31
C LEU A 21 -40.34 -38.54 3.55
N VAL A 22 -41.12 -38.22 4.59
CA VAL A 22 -40.57 -37.71 5.85
C VAL A 22 -39.63 -38.74 6.46
N ARG A 23 -40.02 -40.02 6.50
CA ARG A 23 -39.14 -41.10 6.97
C ARG A 23 -37.88 -41.25 6.14
N LEU A 24 -37.96 -41.16 4.82
CA LEU A 24 -36.78 -41.17 3.93
C LEU A 24 -35.83 -40.02 4.27
N MET A 25 -36.38 -38.82 4.44
CA MET A 25 -35.61 -37.63 4.76
C MET A 25 -34.93 -37.72 6.12
N THR A 26 -35.62 -38.21 7.15
CA THR A 26 -35.11 -38.18 8.53
C THR A 26 -34.40 -39.47 8.94
N HIS A 27 -35.04 -40.63 8.76
CA HIS A 27 -34.54 -41.92 9.26
C HIS A 27 -33.56 -42.60 8.30
N TYR A 28 -33.73 -42.41 6.99
CA TYR A 28 -32.81 -42.97 5.98
C TYR A 28 -31.65 -42.02 5.62
N GLY A 29 -31.62 -40.82 6.21
CA GLY A 29 -30.55 -39.83 6.00
C GLY A 29 -30.56 -39.20 4.61
N LEU A 30 -31.68 -39.26 3.87
CA LEU A 30 -31.76 -38.65 2.52
C LEU A 30 -31.60 -37.13 2.58
N ARG A 31 -32.04 -36.49 3.67
CA ARG A 31 -31.92 -35.03 3.88
C ARG A 31 -30.48 -34.55 3.82
N ASP A 32 -29.53 -35.35 4.27
CA ASP A 32 -28.11 -34.97 4.36
C ASP A 32 -27.50 -34.68 2.97
N LEU A 33 -28.11 -35.22 1.90
CA LEU A 33 -27.71 -34.93 0.52
C LEU A 33 -28.15 -33.53 0.05
N PHE A 34 -29.11 -32.90 0.72
CA PHE A 34 -29.74 -31.63 0.33
C PHE A 34 -29.46 -30.47 1.29
N ILE A 35 -28.67 -30.70 2.34
CA ILE A 35 -28.21 -29.61 3.23
C ILE A 35 -27.36 -28.63 2.42
N GLN A 36 -27.26 -27.38 2.87
CA GLN A 36 -26.38 -26.37 2.27
C GLN A 36 -24.97 -26.94 2.07
N ASP A 37 -24.36 -26.65 0.92
CA ASP A 37 -23.08 -27.18 0.47
C ASP A 37 -23.04 -28.71 0.26
N MET A 38 -24.19 -29.38 0.38
CA MET A 38 -24.42 -30.80 0.09
C MET A 38 -23.36 -31.76 0.64
N PRO A 39 -22.93 -31.64 1.92
CA PRO A 39 -21.84 -32.46 2.47
C PRO A 39 -22.14 -33.97 2.39
N GLY A 40 -23.39 -34.37 2.65
CA GLY A 40 -23.80 -35.77 2.53
C GLY A 40 -23.67 -36.30 1.10
N LEU A 41 -23.97 -35.48 0.08
CA LEU A 41 -23.78 -35.86 -1.32
C LEU A 41 -22.30 -36.02 -1.65
N HIS A 42 -21.46 -35.06 -1.26
CA HIS A 42 -20.02 -35.13 -1.51
C HIS A 42 -19.39 -36.36 -0.83
N MET A 43 -19.81 -36.68 0.40
CA MET A 43 -19.40 -37.89 1.08
C MET A 43 -19.82 -39.15 0.31
N ARG A 44 -21.08 -39.25 -0.16
CA ARG A 44 -21.55 -40.41 -0.94
C ARG A 44 -20.82 -40.57 -2.27
N LEU A 45 -20.55 -39.48 -2.96
CA LEU A 45 -19.77 -39.48 -4.20
C LEU A 45 -18.33 -39.93 -3.97
N TYR A 46 -17.72 -39.49 -2.86
CA TYR A 46 -16.41 -39.96 -2.45
C TYR A 46 -16.40 -41.46 -2.12
N GLN A 47 -17.36 -41.94 -1.32
CA GLN A 47 -17.52 -43.38 -1.04
C GLN A 47 -17.66 -44.18 -2.34
N PHE A 48 -18.45 -43.68 -3.29
CA PHE A 48 -18.61 -44.30 -4.59
C PHE A 48 -17.31 -44.36 -5.38
N GLU A 49 -16.51 -43.29 -5.38
CA GLU A 49 -15.19 -43.30 -6.04
C GLU A 49 -14.22 -44.30 -5.40
N ARG A 50 -14.20 -44.40 -4.07
CA ARG A 50 -13.36 -45.38 -3.35
C ARG A 50 -13.79 -46.81 -3.64
N LEU A 51 -15.10 -47.07 -3.65
CA LEU A 51 -15.64 -48.36 -4.07
C LEU A 51 -15.32 -48.70 -5.53
N LEU A 52 -15.39 -47.71 -6.43
CA LEU A 52 -15.00 -47.92 -7.83
C LEU A 52 -13.51 -48.22 -7.94
N GLU A 53 -12.67 -47.59 -7.12
CA GLU A 53 -11.24 -47.87 -7.06
C GLU A 53 -10.94 -49.29 -6.55
N ASP A 54 -11.67 -49.78 -5.56
CA ASP A 54 -11.45 -51.14 -5.03
C ASP A 54 -11.93 -52.24 -5.99
N PHE A 55 -13.13 -52.06 -6.56
CA PHE A 55 -13.79 -53.10 -7.37
C PHE A 55 -13.40 -53.03 -8.85
N GLU A 56 -13.13 -51.83 -9.38
CA GLU A 56 -12.77 -51.59 -10.79
C GLU A 56 -11.61 -50.59 -10.92
N PRO A 57 -10.40 -50.91 -10.40
CA PRO A 57 -9.27 -49.99 -10.33
C PRO A 57 -8.83 -49.47 -11.70
N ALA A 58 -8.92 -50.32 -12.73
CA ALA A 58 -8.58 -49.94 -14.11
C ALA A 58 -9.53 -48.84 -14.63
N LEU A 59 -10.83 -48.99 -14.39
CA LEU A 59 -11.85 -48.02 -14.78
C LEU A 59 -11.72 -46.72 -13.98
N TYR A 60 -11.53 -46.82 -12.66
CA TYR A 60 -11.27 -45.67 -11.81
C TYR A 60 -10.07 -44.85 -12.31
N CYS A 61 -8.93 -45.50 -12.54
CA CYS A 61 -7.73 -44.83 -13.06
C CYS A 61 -7.96 -44.21 -14.44
N HIS A 62 -8.69 -44.91 -15.32
CA HIS A 62 -9.01 -44.44 -16.66
C HIS A 62 -9.85 -43.15 -16.65
N LEU A 63 -10.87 -43.08 -15.80
CA LEU A 63 -11.72 -41.90 -15.62
C LEU A 63 -10.94 -40.75 -14.97
N ARG A 64 -10.18 -41.03 -13.90
CA ARG A 64 -9.38 -40.03 -13.18
C ARG A 64 -8.32 -39.38 -14.04
N ARG A 65 -7.61 -40.15 -14.87
CA ARG A 65 -6.61 -39.62 -15.83
C ARG A 65 -7.22 -38.67 -16.87
N ARG A 66 -8.53 -38.78 -17.12
CA ARG A 66 -9.28 -37.92 -18.06
C ARG A 66 -10.02 -36.78 -17.35
N GLY A 67 -9.79 -36.59 -16.05
CA GLY A 67 -10.44 -35.55 -15.26
C GLY A 67 -11.94 -35.81 -15.05
N ILE A 68 -12.42 -37.05 -15.22
CA ILE A 68 -13.82 -37.39 -15.00
C ILE A 68 -14.01 -37.84 -13.56
N THR A 69 -14.54 -36.94 -12.74
CA THR A 69 -14.95 -37.23 -11.35
C THR A 69 -16.42 -37.64 -11.29
N SER A 70 -16.78 -38.42 -10.28
CA SER A 70 -18.16 -38.84 -10.01
C SER A 70 -19.16 -37.67 -9.94
N HIS A 71 -18.73 -36.49 -9.49
CA HIS A 71 -19.53 -35.26 -9.49
C HIS A 71 -20.16 -34.91 -10.85
N LEU A 72 -19.49 -35.26 -11.96
CA LEU A 72 -19.94 -34.89 -13.31
C LEU A 72 -21.10 -35.72 -13.84
N TYR A 73 -21.27 -36.95 -13.34
CA TYR A 73 -22.24 -37.91 -13.88
C TYR A 73 -23.14 -38.54 -12.80
N ALA A 74 -22.62 -38.79 -11.60
CA ALA A 74 -23.33 -39.54 -10.57
C ALA A 74 -24.19 -38.66 -9.64
N THR A 75 -24.00 -37.34 -9.64
CA THR A 75 -24.79 -36.41 -8.78
C THR A 75 -26.29 -36.64 -8.89
N GLN A 76 -26.83 -36.80 -10.11
CA GLN A 76 -28.26 -37.03 -10.32
C GLN A 76 -28.70 -38.41 -9.82
N TRP A 77 -27.81 -39.40 -9.81
CA TRP A 77 -28.13 -40.75 -9.31
C TRP A 77 -28.52 -40.66 -7.83
N PHE A 78 -27.67 -40.04 -7.02
CA PHE A 78 -27.90 -39.87 -5.58
C PHE A 78 -29.08 -38.94 -5.26
N LEU A 79 -29.19 -37.79 -5.95
CA LEU A 79 -30.23 -36.80 -5.64
C LEU A 79 -31.63 -37.22 -6.09
N THR A 80 -31.74 -38.16 -7.03
CA THR A 80 -33.05 -38.61 -7.54
C THR A 80 -33.33 -40.08 -7.27
N LEU A 81 -32.42 -40.79 -6.59
CA LEU A 81 -32.48 -42.24 -6.43
C LEU A 81 -32.67 -42.94 -7.79
N PHE A 82 -31.96 -42.43 -8.80
CA PHE A 82 -32.06 -42.77 -10.22
C PHE A 82 -33.43 -42.55 -10.91
N ALA A 83 -34.42 -41.99 -10.22
CA ALA A 83 -35.77 -41.80 -10.77
C ALA A 83 -35.86 -40.82 -11.94
N TYR A 84 -34.81 -40.05 -12.23
CA TYR A 84 -34.80 -39.12 -13.36
C TYR A 84 -34.67 -39.81 -14.73
N ARG A 85 -34.18 -41.06 -14.78
CA ARG A 85 -33.85 -41.73 -16.04
C ARG A 85 -34.50 -43.09 -16.22
N PHE A 86 -34.83 -43.76 -15.12
CA PHE A 86 -35.40 -45.09 -15.19
C PHE A 86 -36.92 -45.09 -15.31
N PRO A 87 -37.49 -46.07 -16.05
CA PRO A 87 -38.92 -46.36 -15.99
C PRO A 87 -39.34 -46.63 -14.55
N LEU A 88 -40.58 -46.25 -14.21
CA LEU A 88 -41.09 -46.34 -12.84
C LEU A 88 -40.87 -47.72 -12.20
N GLN A 89 -41.09 -48.81 -12.93
CA GLN A 89 -40.92 -50.18 -12.42
C GLN A 89 -39.51 -50.44 -11.86
N LEU A 90 -38.47 -49.94 -12.54
CA LEU A 90 -37.11 -50.12 -12.08
C LEU A 90 -36.81 -49.24 -10.86
N VAL A 91 -37.35 -48.02 -10.85
CA VAL A 91 -37.24 -47.11 -9.71
C VAL A 91 -37.84 -47.75 -8.47
N LEU A 92 -39.00 -48.41 -8.58
CA LEU A 92 -39.63 -49.10 -7.46
C LEU A 92 -38.76 -50.23 -6.92
N ARG A 93 -38.13 -51.01 -7.79
CA ARG A 93 -37.15 -52.03 -7.36
C ARG A 93 -35.95 -51.45 -6.63
N ILE A 94 -35.46 -50.27 -7.04
CA ILE A 94 -34.41 -49.56 -6.30
C ILE A 94 -34.91 -49.12 -4.92
N TYR A 95 -36.15 -48.61 -4.84
CA TYR A 95 -36.77 -48.20 -3.58
C TYR A 95 -36.97 -49.37 -2.62
N ASP A 96 -37.37 -50.54 -3.12
CA ASP A 96 -37.53 -51.76 -2.33
C ASP A 96 -36.22 -52.09 -1.59
N LEU A 97 -35.08 -52.02 -2.29
CA LEU A 97 -33.77 -52.26 -1.68
C LEU A 97 -33.35 -51.13 -0.73
N ILE A 98 -33.66 -49.88 -1.05
CA ILE A 98 -33.39 -48.73 -0.15
C ILE A 98 -34.18 -48.87 1.16
N PHE A 99 -35.44 -49.28 1.12
CA PHE A 99 -36.25 -49.48 2.31
C PHE A 99 -35.80 -50.69 3.12
N SER A 100 -35.26 -51.73 2.47
CA SER A 100 -34.78 -52.92 3.16
C SER A 100 -33.39 -52.72 3.79
N GLU A 101 -32.44 -52.14 3.06
CA GLU A 101 -31.02 -52.10 3.44
C GLU A 101 -30.49 -50.69 3.74
N GLY A 102 -31.32 -49.66 3.53
CA GLY A 102 -30.98 -48.27 3.73
C GLY A 102 -30.43 -47.58 2.48
N LEU A 103 -30.18 -46.27 2.61
CA LEU A 103 -29.76 -45.41 1.49
C LEU A 103 -28.44 -45.83 0.83
N SER A 104 -27.59 -46.58 1.54
CA SER A 104 -26.32 -47.09 1.01
C SER A 104 -26.49 -48.07 -0.16
N ALA A 105 -27.68 -48.67 -0.33
CA ALA A 105 -28.00 -49.54 -1.47
C ALA A 105 -27.75 -48.86 -2.82
N ILE A 106 -27.90 -47.53 -2.88
CA ILE A 106 -27.66 -46.76 -4.11
C ILE A 106 -26.23 -46.87 -4.64
N LEU A 107 -25.25 -47.07 -3.74
CA LEU A 107 -23.85 -47.27 -4.11
C LEU A 107 -23.66 -48.57 -4.89
N ARG A 108 -24.40 -49.62 -4.52
CA ARG A 108 -24.37 -50.92 -5.22
C ARG A 108 -24.91 -50.79 -6.63
N PHE A 109 -26.06 -50.13 -6.81
CA PHE A 109 -26.61 -49.88 -8.14
C PHE A 109 -25.65 -49.08 -9.03
N GLY A 110 -25.06 -48.00 -8.49
CA GLY A 110 -24.05 -47.23 -9.21
C GLY A 110 -22.84 -48.09 -9.62
N LEU A 111 -22.34 -48.93 -8.71
CA LEU A 111 -21.15 -49.73 -8.97
C LEU A 111 -21.40 -50.84 -9.99
N VAL A 112 -22.52 -51.55 -9.90
CA VAL A 112 -22.94 -52.55 -10.91
C VAL A 112 -23.01 -51.93 -12.29
N LEU A 113 -23.65 -50.76 -12.41
CA LEU A 113 -23.78 -50.07 -13.69
C LEU A 113 -22.41 -49.75 -14.30
N MET A 114 -21.43 -49.36 -13.48
CA MET A 114 -20.06 -49.16 -13.93
C MET A 114 -19.38 -50.47 -14.35
N GLN A 115 -19.51 -51.53 -13.56
CA GLN A 115 -18.92 -52.85 -13.83
C GLN A 115 -19.41 -53.44 -15.13
N LYS A 116 -20.73 -53.45 -15.35
CA LYS A 116 -21.34 -53.99 -16.57
C LYS A 116 -20.96 -53.22 -17.83
N ASN A 117 -20.53 -51.96 -17.68
CA ASN A 117 -20.07 -51.10 -18.78
C ASN A 117 -18.55 -50.94 -18.84
N ALA A 118 -17.78 -51.61 -17.98
CA ALA A 118 -16.36 -51.34 -17.80
C ALA A 118 -15.55 -51.49 -19.10
N THR A 119 -15.81 -52.55 -19.87
CA THR A 119 -15.14 -52.81 -21.15
C THR A 119 -15.40 -51.70 -22.18
N THR A 120 -16.65 -51.26 -22.31
CA THR A 120 -17.04 -50.16 -23.19
C THR A 120 -16.40 -48.85 -22.76
N LEU A 121 -16.46 -48.52 -21.46
CA LEU A 121 -15.90 -47.29 -20.91
C LEU A 121 -14.38 -47.24 -21.06
N LEU A 122 -13.67 -48.35 -20.86
CA LEU A 122 -12.22 -48.44 -21.07
C LEU A 122 -11.84 -48.26 -22.55
N GLY A 123 -12.71 -48.68 -23.48
CA GLY A 123 -12.51 -48.49 -24.92
C GLY A 123 -12.67 -47.03 -25.39
N LEU A 124 -13.38 -46.20 -24.63
CA LEU A 124 -13.59 -44.79 -24.97
C LEU A 124 -12.41 -43.94 -24.47
N SER A 125 -11.76 -43.23 -25.40
CA SER A 125 -10.58 -42.39 -25.10
C SER A 125 -10.93 -40.93 -24.84
N ASP A 126 -12.00 -40.42 -25.43
CA ASP A 126 -12.39 -39.01 -25.36
C ASP A 126 -13.28 -38.70 -24.15
N MET A 127 -13.04 -37.55 -23.51
CA MET A 127 -13.74 -37.13 -22.30
C MET A 127 -15.22 -36.83 -22.56
N ALA A 128 -15.54 -36.19 -23.70
CA ALA A 128 -16.91 -35.87 -24.07
C ALA A 128 -17.70 -37.14 -24.40
N GLN A 129 -17.10 -38.08 -25.13
CA GLN A 129 -17.71 -39.39 -25.40
C GLN A 129 -17.97 -40.19 -24.13
N LEU A 130 -17.00 -40.24 -23.21
CA LEU A 130 -17.16 -40.90 -21.90
C LEU A 130 -18.28 -40.28 -21.08
N THR A 131 -18.28 -38.95 -20.96
CA THR A 131 -19.30 -38.24 -20.18
C THR A 131 -20.68 -38.40 -20.81
N GLY A 132 -20.78 -38.37 -22.15
CA GLY A 132 -22.02 -38.65 -22.86
C GLY A 132 -22.50 -40.07 -22.63
N TYR A 133 -21.61 -41.06 -22.70
CA TYR A 133 -21.97 -42.47 -22.45
C TYR A 133 -22.45 -42.68 -21.01
N LEU A 134 -21.73 -42.15 -20.02
CA LEU A 134 -22.10 -42.23 -18.60
C LEU A 134 -23.47 -41.59 -18.30
N LYS A 135 -23.82 -40.53 -19.03
CA LYS A 135 -25.10 -39.85 -18.87
C LYS A 135 -26.24 -40.54 -19.59
N ASP A 136 -26.00 -41.04 -20.80
CA ASP A 136 -27.09 -41.40 -21.72
C ASP A 136 -27.22 -42.89 -22.02
N LYS A 137 -26.14 -43.65 -21.97
CA LYS A 137 -26.11 -45.06 -22.41
C LYS A 137 -25.70 -46.06 -21.34
N LEU A 138 -25.31 -45.57 -20.16
CA LEU A 138 -24.86 -46.43 -19.06
C LEU A 138 -25.92 -47.48 -18.69
N PHE A 139 -27.18 -47.13 -18.84
CA PHE A 139 -28.32 -47.94 -18.44
C PHE A 139 -28.74 -48.97 -19.50
N ASP A 140 -28.29 -48.80 -20.75
CA ASP A 140 -28.71 -49.61 -21.90
C ASP A 140 -28.36 -51.10 -21.75
N VAL A 141 -27.41 -51.43 -20.87
CA VAL A 141 -26.99 -52.82 -20.61
C VAL A 141 -28.14 -53.68 -20.04
N TYR A 142 -29.10 -53.05 -19.38
CA TYR A 142 -30.26 -53.73 -18.80
C TYR A 142 -31.49 -53.74 -19.71
N ILE A 143 -31.43 -53.11 -20.89
CA ILE A 143 -32.51 -53.20 -21.88
C ILE A 143 -32.64 -54.65 -22.34
N ASP A 144 -33.86 -55.17 -22.27
CA ASP A 144 -34.23 -56.45 -22.82
C ASP A 144 -34.30 -56.34 -24.35
N LYS A 145 -33.43 -57.10 -25.02
CA LYS A 145 -33.33 -57.08 -26.49
C LYS A 145 -34.43 -57.91 -27.16
N ASP A 146 -35.03 -58.84 -26.41
CA ASP A 146 -36.09 -59.74 -26.89
C ASP A 146 -37.26 -59.77 -25.88
N PRO A 147 -38.01 -58.66 -25.72
CA PRO A 147 -39.04 -58.55 -24.70
C PRO A 147 -40.18 -59.53 -24.95
N SER A 148 -40.54 -60.29 -23.91
CA SER A 148 -41.68 -61.20 -23.97
C SER A 148 -43.00 -60.43 -24.11
N HIS A 149 -44.01 -61.04 -24.76
CA HIS A 149 -45.32 -60.42 -24.96
C HIS A 149 -46.05 -60.08 -23.64
N GLY A 150 -45.68 -60.74 -22.53
CA GLY A 150 -46.16 -60.42 -21.18
C GLY A 150 -45.49 -59.18 -20.57
N SER A 151 -44.16 -59.05 -20.73
CA SER A 151 -43.39 -57.90 -20.23
C SER A 151 -43.76 -56.58 -20.93
N LEU A 152 -44.18 -56.65 -22.20
CA LEU A 152 -44.70 -55.50 -22.95
C LEU A 152 -46.04 -54.99 -22.40
N LEU A 153 -46.89 -55.88 -21.85
CA LEU A 153 -48.18 -55.51 -21.28
C LEU A 153 -48.03 -54.86 -19.89
N GLU A 154 -47.05 -55.32 -19.10
CA GLU A 154 -46.74 -54.77 -17.78
C GLU A 154 -46.16 -53.35 -17.85
N ASN A 155 -45.32 -53.08 -18.87
CA ASN A 155 -44.86 -51.72 -19.18
C ASN A 155 -45.99 -50.79 -19.68
N GLY A 156 -47.06 -51.35 -20.26
CA GLY A 156 -48.15 -50.60 -20.89
C GLY A 156 -49.09 -49.86 -19.93
N PHE A 157 -48.98 -50.08 -18.62
CA PHE A 157 -49.88 -49.45 -17.63
C PHE A 157 -49.52 -47.99 -17.32
N PHE A 158 -48.27 -47.55 -17.60
CA PHE A 158 -47.76 -46.23 -17.15
C PHE A 158 -47.44 -45.21 -18.25
N GLY A 159 -47.69 -45.48 -19.53
CA GLY A 159 -47.16 -44.63 -20.61
C GLY A 159 -48.00 -44.58 -21.89
N SER A 160 -49.11 -43.85 -21.85
CA SER A 160 -49.76 -43.34 -23.08
C SER A 160 -49.19 -41.94 -23.38
N SER A 161 -48.01 -41.85 -24.02
CA SER A 161 -47.55 -40.63 -24.71
C SER A 161 -46.35 -40.91 -25.63
N SER A 162 -46.54 -40.73 -26.94
CA SER A 162 -45.64 -40.26 -28.03
C SER A 162 -44.09 -40.20 -27.93
N SER A 163 -43.38 -40.83 -26.99
CA SER A 163 -41.92 -40.80 -26.89
C SER A 163 -41.30 -42.18 -27.14
N SER A 164 -40.17 -42.23 -27.84
CA SER A 164 -39.49 -43.49 -28.21
C SER A 164 -38.82 -44.20 -27.03
N MET A 165 -38.65 -43.53 -25.88
CA MET A 165 -38.04 -44.09 -24.66
C MET A 165 -39.00 -45.02 -23.89
N ASP A 166 -40.32 -44.85 -24.03
CA ASP A 166 -41.33 -45.64 -23.28
C ASP A 166 -41.56 -47.06 -23.85
N LYS A 167 -40.77 -47.48 -24.85
CA LYS A 167 -40.88 -48.81 -25.47
C LYS A 167 -39.82 -49.80 -24.99
N GLU A 168 -38.80 -49.33 -24.30
CA GLU A 168 -37.70 -50.17 -23.84
C GLU A 168 -38.10 -50.90 -22.55
N VAL A 169 -38.06 -52.22 -22.58
CA VAL A 169 -38.31 -53.07 -21.40
C VAL A 169 -36.97 -53.26 -20.69
N TYR A 170 -36.89 -52.93 -19.41
CA TYR A 170 -35.68 -53.09 -18.62
C TYR A 170 -35.78 -54.35 -17.74
N ARG A 171 -34.68 -55.10 -17.64
CA ARG A 171 -34.59 -56.31 -16.81
C ARG A 171 -34.34 -55.94 -15.35
N ALA A 172 -35.40 -55.51 -14.68
CA ALA A 172 -35.34 -54.96 -13.34
C ALA A 172 -34.83 -55.94 -12.29
N ASP A 173 -35.31 -57.17 -12.31
CA ASP A 173 -34.90 -58.20 -11.36
C ASP A 173 -33.42 -58.57 -11.50
N GLN A 174 -32.90 -58.56 -12.73
CA GLN A 174 -31.48 -58.79 -12.98
C GLN A 174 -30.63 -57.66 -12.40
N LEU A 175 -31.04 -56.40 -12.55
CA LEU A 175 -30.33 -55.25 -11.96
C LEU A 175 -30.26 -55.37 -10.44
N VAL A 176 -31.37 -55.70 -9.77
CA VAL A 176 -31.40 -55.88 -8.32
C VAL A 176 -30.53 -57.06 -7.90
N THR A 177 -30.61 -58.18 -8.63
CA THR A 177 -29.79 -59.37 -8.35
C THR A 177 -28.31 -59.04 -8.43
N ASP A 178 -27.88 -58.41 -9.53
CA ASP A 178 -26.50 -57.97 -9.71
C ASP A 178 -26.08 -56.98 -8.59
N ALA A 179 -26.98 -56.09 -8.16
CA ALA A 179 -26.70 -55.14 -7.08
C ALA A 179 -26.52 -55.83 -5.73
N CYS A 180 -27.31 -56.87 -5.45
CA CYS A 180 -27.20 -57.66 -4.24
C CYS A 180 -25.95 -58.55 -4.22
N GLU A 181 -25.39 -58.92 -5.38
CA GLU A 181 -24.14 -59.67 -5.47
C GLU A 181 -22.92 -58.84 -4.99
N ILE A 182 -22.99 -57.51 -5.08
CA ILE A 182 -21.94 -56.62 -4.59
C ILE A 182 -21.95 -56.59 -3.06
N LYS A 183 -20.94 -57.21 -2.46
CA LYS A 183 -20.73 -57.24 -1.01
C LYS A 183 -20.01 -55.97 -0.54
N ILE A 184 -20.78 -54.94 -0.23
CA ILE A 184 -20.29 -53.76 0.48
C ILE A 184 -20.55 -53.93 1.97
N THR A 185 -19.48 -54.08 2.76
CA THR A 185 -19.56 -54.18 4.23
C THR A 185 -19.81 -52.82 4.87
N PRO A 186 -20.60 -52.73 5.95
CA PRO A 186 -20.78 -51.48 6.70
C PRO A 186 -19.47 -50.88 7.22
N GLU A 187 -18.49 -51.72 7.56
CA GLU A 187 -17.17 -51.32 8.08
C GLU A 187 -16.36 -50.55 7.03
N THR A 188 -16.35 -51.00 5.77
CA THR A 188 -15.64 -50.31 4.68
C THR A 188 -16.27 -48.96 4.38
N LEU A 189 -17.61 -48.86 4.36
CA LEU A 189 -18.30 -47.59 4.20
C LEU A 189 -18.00 -46.61 5.34
N LYS A 190 -17.94 -47.09 6.58
CA LYS A 190 -17.53 -46.27 7.74
C LYS A 190 -16.09 -45.79 7.59
N ALA A 191 -15.17 -46.66 7.15
CA ALA A 191 -13.79 -46.26 6.90
C ALA A 191 -13.70 -45.13 5.85
N TYR A 192 -14.44 -45.24 4.74
CA TYR A 192 -14.49 -44.18 3.73
C TYR A 192 -15.19 -42.91 4.18
N THR A 193 -16.18 -43.00 5.09
CA THR A 193 -16.73 -41.80 5.74
C THR A 193 -15.68 -41.09 6.57
N VAL A 194 -14.93 -41.81 7.41
CA VAL A 194 -13.87 -41.22 8.23
C VAL A 194 -12.76 -40.62 7.35
N GLU A 195 -12.33 -41.34 6.32
CA GLU A 195 -11.32 -40.83 5.36
C GLU A 195 -11.79 -39.51 4.71
N TRP A 196 -13.06 -39.43 4.32
CA TRP A 196 -13.65 -38.20 3.76
C TRP A 196 -13.69 -37.07 4.79
N GLU A 197 -14.16 -37.33 6.01
CA GLU A 197 -14.25 -36.32 7.07
C GLU A 197 -12.87 -35.76 7.45
N GLU A 198 -11.86 -36.61 7.56
CA GLU A 198 -10.47 -36.21 7.82
C GLU A 198 -9.93 -35.35 6.66
N LYS A 199 -10.15 -35.79 5.42
CA LYS A 199 -9.72 -35.06 4.23
C LYS A 199 -10.38 -33.68 4.13
N THR A 200 -11.70 -33.61 4.31
CA THR A 200 -12.46 -32.35 4.27
C THR A 200 -12.08 -31.42 5.42
N ARG A 201 -11.82 -31.96 6.62
CA ARG A 201 -11.33 -31.17 7.75
C ARG A 201 -9.96 -30.57 7.47
N ALA A 202 -9.01 -31.39 7.01
CA ALA A 202 -7.66 -30.93 6.68
C ALA A 202 -7.67 -29.89 5.55
N GLU A 203 -8.53 -30.05 4.54
CA GLU A 203 -8.68 -29.07 3.47
C GLU A 203 -9.23 -27.73 3.98
N LYS A 204 -10.25 -27.77 4.85
CA LYS A 204 -10.81 -26.57 5.48
C LYS A 204 -9.80 -25.85 6.38
N GLU A 205 -9.04 -26.60 7.17
CA GLU A 205 -7.96 -26.05 8.01
C GLU A 205 -6.88 -25.36 7.16
N ARG A 206 -6.45 -25.99 6.07
CA ARG A 206 -5.51 -25.41 5.10
C ARG A 206 -6.07 -24.14 4.44
N GLU A 207 -7.36 -24.11 4.10
CA GLU A 207 -8.00 -22.92 3.54
C GLU A 207 -8.06 -21.76 4.55
N THR A 208 -8.36 -22.05 5.82
CA THR A 208 -8.33 -21.04 6.88
C THR A 208 -6.93 -20.50 7.12
N GLU A 209 -5.91 -21.37 7.16
CA GLU A 209 -4.52 -20.96 7.31
C GLU A 209 -4.07 -20.06 6.13
N LEU A 210 -4.41 -20.44 4.90
CA LEU A 210 -4.13 -19.61 3.73
C LEU A 210 -4.86 -18.26 3.76
N HIS A 211 -6.09 -18.22 4.29
CA HIS A 211 -6.83 -16.98 4.47
C HIS A 211 -6.15 -16.06 5.50
N ASP A 212 -5.75 -16.61 6.64
CA ASP A 212 -5.07 -15.88 7.70
C ASP A 212 -3.70 -15.36 7.24
N LEU A 213 -2.93 -16.19 6.52
CA LEU A 213 -1.66 -15.79 5.92
C LEU A 213 -1.84 -14.68 4.88
N ARG A 214 -2.91 -14.70 4.08
CA ARG A 214 -3.22 -13.62 3.13
C ARG A 214 -3.53 -12.32 3.84
N ILE A 215 -4.34 -12.35 4.90
CA ILE A 215 -4.66 -11.17 5.70
C ILE A 215 -3.39 -10.63 6.37
N GLY A 216 -2.59 -11.50 6.97
CA GLY A 216 -1.32 -11.14 7.60
C GLY A 216 -0.35 -10.48 6.62
N ASN A 217 -0.16 -11.07 5.44
CA ASN A 217 0.67 -10.48 4.38
C ASN A 217 0.18 -9.10 3.94
N GLN A 218 -1.15 -8.91 3.82
CA GLN A 218 -1.71 -7.60 3.49
C GLN A 218 -1.44 -6.57 4.60
N GLN A 219 -1.53 -6.97 5.87
CA GLN A 219 -1.20 -6.11 7.00
C GLN A 219 0.29 -5.75 7.02
N TYR A 220 1.18 -6.72 6.86
CA TYR A 220 2.63 -6.47 6.80
C TYR A 220 3.00 -5.56 5.63
N ALA A 221 2.40 -5.75 4.45
CA ALA A 221 2.61 -4.85 3.31
C ALA A 221 2.18 -3.40 3.64
N SER A 222 1.07 -3.21 4.36
CA SER A 222 0.64 -1.87 4.78
C SER A 222 1.56 -1.24 5.82
N GLN A 223 2.12 -2.03 6.74
CA GLN A 223 3.09 -1.55 7.73
C GLN A 223 4.41 -1.19 7.07
N LEU A 224 4.88 -2.02 6.13
CA LEU A 224 6.09 -1.78 5.37
C LEU A 224 6.00 -0.46 4.60
N ARG A 225 4.88 -0.22 3.90
CA ARG A 225 4.63 1.06 3.23
C ARG A 225 4.68 2.26 4.18
N LYS A 226 4.05 2.17 5.35
CA LYS A 226 4.10 3.25 6.36
C LYS A 226 5.51 3.50 6.90
N LEU A 227 6.30 2.44 7.05
CA LEU A 227 7.69 2.57 7.48
C LEU A 227 8.54 3.18 6.38
N GLU A 228 8.36 2.79 5.13
CA GLU A 228 9.01 3.40 3.96
C GLU A 228 8.68 4.90 3.87
N GLU A 229 7.41 5.29 3.99
CA GLU A 229 6.98 6.70 4.01
C GLU A 229 7.66 7.50 5.15
N ARG A 230 7.82 6.89 6.32
CA ARG A 230 8.51 7.54 7.46
C ARG A 230 10.01 7.69 7.23
N VAL A 231 10.64 6.70 6.62
CA VAL A 231 12.06 6.75 6.27
C VAL A 231 12.29 7.85 5.23
N GLU A 232 11.46 7.89 4.18
CA GLU A 232 11.54 8.93 3.14
C GLU A 232 11.35 10.33 3.74
N ALA A 233 10.37 10.52 4.63
CA ALA A 233 10.19 11.80 5.33
C ALA A 233 11.44 12.20 6.14
N CYS A 234 12.02 11.27 6.90
CA CYS A 234 13.24 11.49 7.68
C CYS A 234 14.43 11.89 6.78
N ASP A 235 14.58 11.22 5.64
CA ASP A 235 15.63 11.53 4.66
C ASP A 235 15.46 12.94 4.07
N THR A 236 14.22 13.36 3.77
CA THR A 236 13.94 14.72 3.28
C THR A 236 14.23 15.79 4.32
N GLU A 237 13.87 15.56 5.59
CA GLU A 237 14.17 16.47 6.70
C GLU A 237 15.68 16.59 6.92
N GLN A 238 16.40 15.47 6.86
CA GLN A 238 17.86 15.46 7.02
C GLN A 238 18.56 16.24 5.90
N ALA A 239 18.09 16.13 4.65
CA ALA A 239 18.60 16.91 3.53
C ALA A 239 18.32 18.42 3.69
N ALA A 240 17.13 18.79 4.16
CA ALA A 240 16.77 20.18 4.44
C ALA A 240 17.65 20.78 5.54
N LEU A 241 17.80 20.08 6.67
CA LEU A 241 18.67 20.49 7.78
C LEU A 241 20.13 20.62 7.37
N ALA A 242 20.64 19.70 6.53
CA ALA A 242 21.99 19.81 5.99
C ALA A 242 22.16 21.06 5.12
N THR A 243 21.14 21.42 4.33
CA THR A 243 21.16 22.62 3.48
C THR A 243 21.12 23.90 4.33
N GLU A 244 20.25 23.94 5.34
CA GLU A 244 20.15 25.06 6.28
C GLU A 244 21.46 25.25 7.07
N LEU A 245 22.06 24.15 7.54
CA LEU A 245 23.36 24.17 8.23
C LEU A 245 24.46 24.79 7.35
N VAL A 246 24.49 24.44 6.06
CA VAL A 246 25.45 25.03 5.11
C VAL A 246 25.18 26.53 4.95
N HIS A 247 23.93 26.94 4.80
CA HIS A 247 23.55 28.35 4.69
C HIS A 247 23.99 29.16 5.91
N THR A 248 23.61 28.73 7.11
CA THR A 248 23.98 29.41 8.36
C THR A 248 25.48 29.43 8.59
N LYS A 249 26.22 28.42 8.10
CA LYS A 249 27.68 28.40 8.16
C LYS A 249 28.31 29.41 7.23
N VAL A 250 27.75 29.60 6.03
CA VAL A 250 28.18 30.65 5.08
C VAL A 250 27.89 32.03 5.66
N GLU A 251 26.68 32.29 6.15
CA GLU A 251 26.34 33.58 6.79
C GLU A 251 27.23 33.89 8.00
N ASN A 252 27.52 32.90 8.84
CA ASN A 252 28.46 33.08 9.95
C ASN A 252 29.86 33.47 9.47
N GLN A 253 30.31 32.89 8.35
CA GLN A 253 31.61 33.23 7.78
C GLN A 253 31.60 34.67 7.23
N GLU A 254 30.55 35.06 6.51
CA GLU A 254 30.38 36.42 6.00
C GLU A 254 30.34 37.46 7.13
N LEU A 255 29.55 37.22 8.18
CA LEU A 255 29.50 38.10 9.36
C LEU A 255 30.82 38.16 10.12
N LYS A 256 31.60 37.07 10.11
CA LYS A 256 32.92 37.03 10.71
C LYS A 256 33.91 37.88 9.91
N ASP A 257 33.91 37.75 8.59
CA ASP A 257 34.75 38.55 7.69
C ASP A 257 34.39 40.05 7.80
N GLU A 258 33.10 40.38 7.89
CA GLU A 258 32.63 41.75 8.12
C GLU A 258 33.09 42.29 9.48
N ASN A 259 32.99 41.48 10.55
CA ASN A 259 33.52 41.86 11.87
C ASN A 259 35.04 42.10 11.84
N GLU A 260 35.79 41.27 11.12
CA GLU A 260 37.24 41.45 10.96
C GLU A 260 37.56 42.75 10.21
N SER A 261 36.81 43.05 9.15
CA SER A 261 36.91 44.31 8.40
C SER A 261 36.60 45.53 9.25
N LEU A 262 35.47 45.53 9.96
CA LEU A 262 35.08 46.60 10.88
C LEU A 262 36.11 46.80 12.00
N ARG A 263 36.66 45.72 12.56
CA ARG A 263 37.77 45.81 13.52
C ARG A 263 39.03 46.39 12.91
N GLY A 264 39.28 46.16 11.62
CA GLY A 264 40.32 46.82 10.84
C GLY A 264 40.10 48.33 10.77
N GLN A 265 38.92 48.75 10.31
CA GLN A 265 38.54 50.17 10.19
C GLN A 265 38.61 50.90 11.53
N VAL A 266 38.11 50.29 12.62
CA VAL A 266 38.19 50.86 13.97
C VAL A 266 39.64 51.04 14.43
N ARG A 267 40.55 50.10 14.07
CA ARG A 267 41.98 50.25 14.36
C ARG A 267 42.60 51.41 13.57
N GLU A 268 42.31 51.52 12.28
CA GLU A 268 42.81 52.62 11.46
C GLU A 268 42.31 53.98 11.94
N LEU A 269 41.01 54.11 12.22
CA LEU A 269 40.42 55.33 12.76
C LEU A 269 41.02 55.68 14.12
N ARG A 270 41.28 54.71 14.99
CA ARG A 270 42.00 54.94 16.26
C ARG A 270 43.40 55.50 16.03
N ILE A 271 44.16 54.93 15.09
CA ILE A 271 45.50 55.43 14.76
C ILE A 271 45.43 56.89 14.25
N VAL A 272 44.45 57.21 13.40
CA VAL A 272 44.26 58.58 12.91
C VAL A 272 43.92 59.54 14.06
N ILE A 273 43.00 59.16 14.95
CA ILE A 273 42.61 59.97 16.11
C ILE A 273 43.80 60.19 17.07
N GLU A 274 44.65 59.17 17.28
CA GLU A 274 45.84 59.30 18.13
C GLU A 274 46.91 60.20 17.50
N LYS A 275 47.02 60.24 16.17
CA LYS A 275 47.97 61.11 15.45
C LYS A 275 47.52 62.55 15.31
N GLN A 276 46.21 62.80 15.21
CA GLN A 276 45.65 64.15 15.07
C GLN A 276 46.19 65.19 16.07
N PRO A 277 46.23 64.96 17.39
CA PRO A 277 46.74 65.97 18.32
C PRO A 277 48.21 66.28 18.09
N ILE A 278 49.02 65.30 17.68
CA ILE A 278 50.44 65.50 17.37
C ILE A 278 50.59 66.34 16.10
N GLU A 279 49.85 66.02 15.04
CA GLU A 279 49.86 66.79 13.78
C GLU A 279 49.36 68.23 13.99
N ILE A 280 48.33 68.42 14.83
CA ILE A 280 47.82 69.74 15.21
C ILE A 280 48.85 70.49 16.05
N GLU A 281 49.55 69.84 16.98
CA GLU A 281 50.58 70.47 17.80
C GLU A 281 51.81 70.86 16.97
N GLU A 282 52.24 70.02 16.03
CA GLU A 282 53.32 70.33 15.09
C GLU A 282 52.98 71.52 14.18
N THR A 283 51.77 71.54 13.60
CA THR A 283 51.31 72.66 12.77
C THR A 283 51.16 73.95 13.57
N TRP A 284 50.62 73.86 14.79
CA TRP A 284 50.53 75.00 15.71
C TRP A 284 51.91 75.54 16.13
N ASN A 285 52.87 74.66 16.39
CA ASN A 285 54.24 75.07 16.71
C ASN A 285 54.92 75.79 15.54
N LEU A 286 54.73 75.31 14.31
CA LEU A 286 55.21 75.98 13.10
C LEU A 286 54.58 77.37 12.94
N GLU A 287 53.27 77.48 13.09
CA GLU A 287 52.56 78.77 13.02
C GLU A 287 53.02 79.73 14.12
N ARG A 288 53.20 79.22 15.35
CA ARG A 288 53.71 79.98 16.50
C ARG A 288 55.14 80.50 16.25
N ASP A 289 56.02 79.68 15.70
CA ASP A 289 57.40 80.05 15.43
C ASP A 289 57.47 81.12 14.32
N ASP A 290 56.63 81.02 13.29
CA ASP A 290 56.48 82.06 12.26
C ASP A 290 55.92 83.37 12.85
N LEU A 291 54.94 83.29 13.74
CA LEU A 291 54.41 84.43 14.50
C LEU A 291 55.49 85.08 15.38
N MET A 292 56.31 84.28 16.07
CA MET A 292 57.43 84.79 16.86
C MET A 292 58.45 85.52 15.99
N LYS A 293 58.83 84.98 14.83
CA LYS A 293 59.73 85.68 13.89
C LYS A 293 59.15 87.01 13.41
N ARG A 294 57.83 87.07 13.11
CA ARG A 294 57.18 88.33 12.73
C ARG A 294 57.14 89.33 13.89
N ASN A 295 56.81 88.89 15.11
CA ASN A 295 56.82 89.76 16.29
C ASN A 295 58.23 90.29 16.60
N GLN A 296 59.24 89.44 16.49
CA GLN A 296 60.65 89.82 16.64
C GLN A 296 61.02 90.92 15.63
N LYS A 297 60.65 90.74 14.37
CA LYS A 297 60.89 91.75 13.32
C LYS A 297 60.17 93.07 13.60
N VAL A 298 58.91 93.03 14.02
CA VAL A 298 58.16 94.24 14.41
C VAL A 298 58.77 94.90 15.64
N HIS A 299 59.30 94.13 16.59
CA HIS A 299 59.98 94.67 17.76
C HIS A 299 61.30 95.36 17.39
N GLU A 300 62.08 94.78 16.48
CA GLU A 300 63.29 95.39 15.92
C GLU A 300 62.97 96.70 15.17
N GLU A 301 61.92 96.70 14.33
CA GLU A 301 61.43 97.90 13.64
C GLU A 301 60.96 98.97 14.65
N ASN A 302 60.27 98.58 15.72
CA ASN A 302 59.86 99.52 16.78
C ASN A 302 61.04 100.09 17.56
N GLN A 303 62.05 99.28 17.89
CA GLN A 303 63.27 99.77 18.56
C GLN A 303 64.04 100.75 17.66
N GLU A 304 64.12 100.47 16.36
CA GLU A 304 64.75 101.37 15.39
C GLU A 304 63.98 102.70 15.27
N LEU A 305 62.64 102.64 15.25
CA LEU A 305 61.79 103.83 15.30
C LEU A 305 61.96 104.63 16.60
N GLU A 306 62.04 103.97 17.76
CA GLU A 306 62.29 104.63 19.06
C GLU A 306 63.65 105.34 19.07
N LYS A 307 64.69 104.71 18.52
CA LYS A 307 66.03 105.31 18.41
C LYS A 307 66.03 106.53 17.49
N ASN A 308 65.36 106.45 16.34
CA ASN A 308 65.20 107.59 15.43
C ASN A 308 64.42 108.74 16.09
N LEU A 309 63.42 108.42 16.93
CA LEU A 309 62.69 109.39 17.74
C LEU A 309 63.59 110.09 18.75
N GLN A 310 64.45 109.34 19.46
CA GLN A 310 65.44 109.92 20.38
C GLN A 310 66.45 110.83 19.67
N GLU A 311 66.95 110.43 18.49
CA GLU A 311 67.88 111.26 17.71
C GLU A 311 67.20 112.57 17.22
N LEU A 312 65.94 112.49 16.79
CA LEU A 312 65.14 113.67 16.44
C LEU A 312 64.86 114.57 17.65
N GLU A 313 64.60 113.99 18.83
CA GLU A 313 64.44 114.75 20.07
C GLU A 313 65.73 115.48 20.46
N GLU A 314 66.90 114.83 20.36
CA GLU A 314 68.21 115.49 20.59
C GLU A 314 68.47 116.64 19.62
N GLN A 315 68.19 116.45 18.33
CA GLN A 315 68.31 117.51 17.32
C GLN A 315 67.37 118.69 17.60
N LEU A 316 66.15 118.41 18.08
CA LEU A 316 65.17 119.43 18.44
C LEU A 316 65.58 120.21 19.69
N VAL A 317 66.22 119.55 20.66
CA VAL A 317 66.81 120.22 21.83
C VAL A 317 67.98 121.11 21.42
N GLN A 318 68.89 120.63 20.55
CA GLN A 318 70.02 121.42 20.05
C GLN A 318 69.55 122.67 19.27
N THR A 319 68.58 122.52 18.38
CA THR A 319 68.03 123.65 17.60
C THR A 319 67.30 124.65 18.49
N LYS A 320 66.57 124.20 19.53
CA LYS A 320 65.99 125.10 20.53
C LYS A 320 67.04 125.88 21.31
N LEU A 321 68.17 125.26 21.64
CA LEU A 321 69.27 125.90 22.35
C LEU A 321 69.94 126.98 21.48
N GLN A 322 70.22 126.67 20.21
CA GLN A 322 70.74 127.64 19.24
C GLN A 322 69.77 128.81 19.00
N TYR A 323 68.46 128.53 18.95
CA TYR A 323 67.44 129.57 18.78
C TYR A 323 67.38 130.52 19.99
N ALA A 324 67.51 129.99 21.22
CA ALA A 324 67.55 130.80 22.43
C ALA A 324 68.79 131.73 22.47
N GLU A 325 69.94 131.24 21.99
CA GLU A 325 71.20 131.99 21.93
C GLU A 325 71.15 133.12 20.88
N LEU A 326 70.56 132.85 19.71
CA LEU A 326 70.28 133.84 18.67
C LEU A 326 69.26 134.90 19.12
N ASN A 327 68.21 134.50 19.84
CA ASN A 327 67.20 135.43 20.35
C ASN A 327 67.78 136.38 21.42
N SER A 328 68.67 135.89 22.28
CA SER A 328 69.40 136.72 23.25
C SER A 328 70.26 137.78 22.57
N GLN A 329 70.96 137.42 21.49
CA GLN A 329 71.74 138.36 20.68
C GLN A 329 70.86 139.38 19.96
N HIS A 330 69.67 138.97 19.52
CA HIS A 330 68.69 139.86 18.89
C HIS A 330 68.14 140.91 19.87
N GLU A 331 67.81 140.52 21.11
CA GLU A 331 67.38 141.46 22.15
C GLU A 331 68.48 142.46 22.54
N ALA A 332 69.74 142.02 22.60
CA ALA A 332 70.89 142.89 22.90
C ALA A 332 71.14 143.93 21.79
N LEU A 333 70.98 143.55 20.52
CA LEU A 333 71.10 144.45 19.37
C LEU A 333 69.90 145.41 19.26
N SER A 334 68.69 144.94 19.59
CA SER A 334 67.48 145.76 19.57
C SER A 334 67.49 146.86 20.65
N ARG A 335 68.06 146.59 21.84
CA ARG A 335 68.31 147.61 22.87
C ARG A 335 69.33 148.67 22.42
N LYS A 336 70.41 148.27 21.75
CA LYS A 336 71.41 149.22 21.19
C LYS A 336 70.84 150.07 20.06
N TRP A 337 69.87 149.55 19.29
CA TRP A 337 69.17 150.31 18.24
C TRP A 337 68.17 151.32 18.80
N ALA A 338 67.50 151.01 19.92
CA ALA A 338 66.56 151.92 20.57
C ALA A 338 67.23 153.17 21.16
N ASP A 339 68.45 153.05 21.71
CA ASP A 339 69.21 154.18 22.24
C ASP A 339 69.80 155.09 21.15
N LEU A 340 70.13 154.56 19.97
CA LEU A 340 70.61 155.36 18.83
C LEU A 340 69.49 156.19 18.15
N LYS A 341 68.24 155.74 18.22
CA LYS A 341 67.10 156.46 17.64
C LYS A 341 66.66 157.68 18.46
N ARG A 342 67.23 157.89 19.66
CA ARG A 342 67.02 159.07 20.53
C ARG A 342 68.03 160.21 20.30
N GLN A 343 68.98 160.08 19.36
CA GLN A 343 70.04 161.08 19.11
C GLN A 343 70.06 161.69 17.68
N PHE A 344 69.10 161.39 16.81
CA PHE A 344 68.94 162.12 15.53
C PHE A 344 67.46 162.40 15.21
N VAL A 345 67.14 163.70 15.28
CA VAL A 345 65.90 164.45 14.96
C VAL A 345 64.80 164.45 16.03
#